data_AF-A0A966UWE1-F1
#
_entry.id   AF-A0A966UWE1-F1
#
_cell.length_a   1.000
_cell.length_b   1.000
_cell.length_c   1.000
_cell.angle_alpha   90.00
_cell.angle_beta   90.00
_cell.angle_gamma   90.00
#
_symmetry.space_group_name_H-M   'P 1'
#
loop_
_entity.id
_entity.type
_entity.pdbx_description
1 polymer ?
#
loop_
_entity_poly.entity_id
_entity_poly.type
_entity_poly.pdbx_seq_one_letter_code
_entity_poly.pdbx_strand_id
1 'polypeptide(L)'
;MGLPTPGSPTPNSADLARYLEARGELSKPWMLQLLRLTKLKEAKEQMDSQEYLAKLQECHADLMRLGEFWKGREQEVFTGQYKPSQLLEPLPGSPEDR
;
A
#
# COMPACT_ATOMS: atom_id res chain seq x y z
N MET A 1 0.82 31.57 -16.03
CA MET A 1 0.76 30.27 -15.36
C MET A 1 -0.69 29.83 -15.32
N GLY A 2 -1.05 28.75 -16.01
CA GLY A 2 -2.42 28.24 -16.01
C GLY A 2 -2.73 27.48 -14.73
N LEU A 3 -3.87 27.76 -14.12
CA LEU A 3 -4.40 26.99 -13.00
C LEU A 3 -4.61 25.52 -13.45
N PRO A 4 -4.34 24.51 -12.60
CA PRO A 4 -4.67 23.13 -12.93
C PRO A 4 -6.19 23.01 -13.07
N THR A 5 -6.65 22.68 -14.27
CA THR A 5 -8.06 22.40 -14.56
C THR A 5 -8.51 21.13 -13.84
N PRO A 6 -9.74 21.09 -13.27
CA PRO A 6 -10.30 19.89 -12.67
C PRO A 6 -10.68 18.91 -13.81
N GLY A 7 -9.69 18.19 -14.30
CA GLY A 7 -9.85 17.35 -15.49
C GLY A 7 -8.55 16.74 -16.01
N SER A 8 -7.48 16.73 -15.21
CA SER A 8 -6.32 15.92 -15.57
C SER A 8 -6.80 14.47 -15.76
N PRO A 9 -6.60 13.86 -16.94
CA PRO A 9 -6.98 12.47 -17.13
C PRO A 9 -6.29 11.66 -16.04
N THR A 10 -7.05 10.89 -15.27
CA THR A 10 -6.45 9.91 -14.37
C THR A 10 -5.52 9.05 -15.23
N PRO A 11 -4.20 9.02 -14.98
CA PRO A 11 -3.27 8.29 -15.81
C PRO A 11 -3.70 6.82 -15.85
N ASN A 12 -3.52 6.19 -17.00
CA ASN A 12 -3.72 4.75 -17.10
C ASN A 12 -2.69 4.03 -16.18
N SER A 13 -2.91 2.76 -15.91
CA SER A 13 -2.10 1.97 -15.00
C SER A 13 -0.63 1.91 -15.43
N ALA A 14 -0.33 1.94 -16.73
CA ALA A 14 1.04 1.93 -17.23
C ALA A 14 1.75 3.27 -16.95
N ASP A 15 1.08 4.40 -17.19
CA ASP A 15 1.62 5.73 -16.92
C ASP A 15 1.80 5.96 -15.42
N LEU A 16 0.84 5.47 -14.61
CA LEU A 16 0.95 5.50 -13.15
C LEU A 16 2.12 4.66 -12.66
N ALA A 17 2.32 3.44 -13.19
CA ALA A 17 3.45 2.59 -12.81
C ALA A 17 4.79 3.27 -13.11
N ARG A 18 4.96 3.81 -14.32
CA ARG A 18 6.17 4.55 -14.71
C ARG A 18 6.43 5.76 -13.81
N TYR A 19 5.38 6.49 -13.46
CA TYR A 19 5.48 7.62 -12.54
C TYR A 19 5.96 7.20 -11.14
N LEU A 20 5.40 6.10 -10.60
CA LEU A 20 5.80 5.57 -9.30
C LEU A 20 7.23 5.02 -9.31
N GLU A 21 7.63 4.33 -10.37
CA GLU A 21 9.00 3.85 -10.57
C GLU A 21 10.00 5.00 -10.61
N ALA A 22 9.73 6.04 -11.42
CA ALA A 22 10.62 7.20 -11.56
C ALA A 22 10.84 7.95 -10.23
N ARG A 23 9.91 7.83 -9.29
CA ARG A 23 9.99 8.45 -7.96
C ARG A 23 10.46 7.51 -6.85
N GLY A 24 10.71 6.23 -7.14
CA GLY A 24 11.06 5.22 -6.13
C GLY A 24 9.91 4.90 -5.15
N GLU A 25 8.66 5.19 -5.54
CA GLU A 25 7.47 5.07 -4.70
C GLU A 25 6.83 3.67 -4.79
N LEU A 26 7.33 2.80 -5.67
CA LEU A 26 6.79 1.46 -5.91
C LEU A 26 6.90 0.53 -4.67
N SER A 27 7.81 0.85 -3.75
CA SER A 27 8.02 0.14 -2.49
C SER A 27 6.89 0.36 -1.48
N LYS A 28 6.09 1.41 -1.65
CA LYS A 28 5.05 1.80 -0.71
C LYS A 28 3.77 0.97 -0.95
N PRO A 29 3.28 0.20 0.03
CA PRO A 29 2.14 -0.69 -0.17
C PRO A 29 0.87 0.02 -0.64
N TRP A 30 0.64 1.26 -0.18
CA TRP A 30 -0.52 2.06 -0.60
C TRP A 30 -0.41 2.55 -2.05
N MET A 31 0.79 2.70 -2.60
CA MET A 31 1.01 3.03 -4.01
C MET A 31 0.73 1.82 -4.92
N LEU A 32 1.07 0.61 -4.46
CA LEU A 32 0.68 -0.64 -5.14
C LEU A 32 -0.83 -0.85 -5.12
N GLN A 33 -1.49 -0.52 -4.00
CA GLN A 33 -2.95 -0.58 -3.89
C GLN A 33 -3.63 0.41 -4.85
N LEU A 34 -3.09 1.62 -5.00
CA LEU A 34 -3.56 2.59 -6.00
C LEU A 34 -3.42 2.04 -7.43
N LEU A 35 -2.27 1.45 -7.77
CA LEU A 35 -2.04 0.84 -9.07
C LEU A 35 -3.02 -0.31 -9.36
N ARG A 36 -3.31 -1.15 -8.37
CA ARG A 36 -4.29 -2.24 -8.48
C ARG A 36 -5.70 -1.71 -8.74
N LEU A 37 -6.12 -0.65 -8.04
CA LEU A 37 -7.42 0.00 -8.26
C LEU A 37 -7.52 0.61 -9.66
N THR A 38 -6.45 1.24 -10.17
CA THR A 38 -6.42 1.79 -11.53
C THR A 38 -6.60 0.68 -12.57
N LYS A 39 -5.88 -0.44 -12.44
CA LYS A 39 -6.04 -1.62 -13.31
C LYS A 39 -7.46 -2.19 -13.24
N LEU A 40 -8.03 -2.27 -12.05
CA LEU A 40 -9.40 -2.77 -11.86
C LEU A 40 -10.42 -1.86 -12.56
N LYS A 41 -10.23 -0.54 -12.49
CA LYS A 41 -11.08 0.45 -13.19
C LYS A 41 -10.98 0.30 -14.72
N GLU A 42 -9.79 0.08 -15.25
CA GLU A 42 -9.57 -0.14 -16.70
C GLU A 42 -10.23 -1.42 -17.21
N ALA A 43 -10.16 -2.49 -16.42
CA ALA A 43 -10.75 -3.77 -16.78
C ALA A 43 -12.27 -3.82 -16.54
N LYS A 44 -12.87 -2.77 -15.95
CA LYS A 44 -14.30 -2.76 -15.55
C LYS A 44 -15.24 -3.11 -16.69
N GLU A 45 -14.97 -2.62 -17.89
CA GLU A 45 -15.83 -2.86 -19.07
C GLU A 45 -15.72 -4.29 -19.62
N GLN A 46 -14.71 -5.04 -19.20
CA GLN A 46 -14.42 -6.40 -19.65
C GLN A 46 -14.80 -7.47 -18.61
N MET A 47 -15.43 -7.08 -17.49
CA MET A 47 -15.77 -7.99 -16.40
C MET A 47 -17.23 -7.91 -16.00
N ASP A 48 -17.72 -8.99 -15.36
CA ASP A 48 -19.04 -9.00 -14.75
C ASP A 48 -19.10 -7.99 -13.58
N SER A 49 -20.27 -7.39 -13.36
CA SER A 49 -20.46 -6.40 -12.31
C SER A 49 -20.29 -6.98 -10.89
N GLN A 50 -20.69 -8.23 -10.66
CA GLN A 50 -20.46 -8.93 -9.39
C GLN A 50 -18.98 -9.22 -9.17
N GLU A 51 -18.27 -9.63 -10.24
CA GLU A 51 -16.83 -9.86 -10.17
C GLU A 51 -16.06 -8.56 -9.86
N TYR A 52 -16.44 -7.45 -10.50
CA TYR A 52 -15.87 -6.13 -10.21
C TYR A 52 -16.06 -5.74 -8.74
N LEU A 53 -17.26 -5.92 -8.20
CA LEU A 53 -17.58 -5.62 -6.80
C LEU A 53 -16.79 -6.49 -5.82
N ALA A 54 -16.66 -7.80 -6.10
CA ALA A 54 -15.87 -8.71 -5.28
C ALA A 54 -14.39 -8.28 -5.24
N LYS A 55 -13.78 -8.02 -6.40
CA LYS A 55 -12.39 -7.53 -6.49
C LYS A 55 -12.20 -6.18 -5.80
N LEU A 56 -13.20 -5.30 -5.84
CA LEU A 56 -13.18 -4.01 -5.15
C LEU A 56 -13.22 -4.20 -3.62
N GLN A 57 -14.05 -5.11 -3.12
CA GLN A 57 -14.08 -5.48 -1.70
C GLN A 57 -12.76 -6.09 -1.22
N GLU A 58 -12.12 -6.95 -2.01
CA GLU A 58 -10.79 -7.47 -1.71
C GLU A 58 -9.75 -6.35 -1.60
N CYS A 59 -9.72 -5.45 -2.59
CA CYS A 59 -8.85 -4.27 -2.59
C CYS A 59 -9.06 -3.39 -1.34
N HIS A 60 -10.31 -3.21 -0.93
CA HIS A 60 -10.65 -2.48 0.29
C HIS A 60 -10.16 -3.21 1.54
N ALA A 61 -10.37 -4.52 1.64
CA ALA A 61 -9.88 -5.32 2.76
C ALA A 61 -8.34 -5.28 2.86
N ASP A 62 -7.64 -5.35 1.73
CA ASP A 62 -6.18 -5.21 1.68
C ASP A 62 -5.72 -3.83 2.16
N LEU A 63 -6.40 -2.76 1.72
CA LEU A 63 -6.16 -1.41 2.22
C LEU A 63 -6.39 -1.29 3.73
N MET A 64 -7.43 -1.93 4.28
CA MET A 64 -7.71 -1.92 5.72
C MET A 64 -6.66 -2.70 6.51
N ARG A 65 -6.14 -3.81 5.99
CA ARG A 65 -5.00 -4.53 6.59
C ARG A 65 -3.74 -3.66 6.61
N LEU A 66 -3.56 -2.80 5.60
CA LEU A 66 -2.52 -1.77 5.62
C LEU A 66 -2.73 -0.73 6.73
N GLY A 67 -3.94 -0.58 7.28
CA GLY A 67 -4.24 0.37 8.36
C GLY A 67 -3.72 -0.04 9.75
N GLU A 68 -3.44 -1.32 9.98
CA GLU A 68 -2.95 -1.80 11.28
C GLU A 68 -1.52 -2.34 11.25
N PHE A 69 -1.00 -2.75 10.08
CA PHE A 69 0.33 -3.39 10.00
C PHE A 69 1.51 -2.44 10.31
N TRP A 70 1.31 -1.12 10.19
CA TRP A 70 2.36 -0.13 10.46
C TRP A 70 2.53 0.16 11.94
N LYS A 71 1.56 -0.19 12.81
CA LYS A 71 1.65 0.03 14.26
C LYS A 71 2.83 -0.80 14.81
N GLY A 72 3.86 -0.13 15.32
CA GLY A 72 5.10 -0.76 15.80
C GLY A 72 6.15 -1.05 14.72
N ARG A 73 5.89 -0.72 13.45
CA ARG A 73 6.81 -0.86 12.31
C ARG A 73 6.94 0.45 11.53
N GLU A 74 6.64 1.58 12.15
CA GLU A 74 6.56 2.89 11.50
C GLU A 74 7.88 3.29 10.83
N GLN A 75 9.01 3.05 11.49
CA GLN A 75 10.35 3.32 10.94
C GLN A 75 10.62 2.47 9.69
N GLU A 76 10.21 1.20 9.70
CA GLU A 76 10.36 0.34 8.54
C GLU A 76 9.46 0.77 7.38
N VAL A 77 8.20 1.07 7.67
CA VAL A 77 7.18 1.33 6.65
C VAL A 77 7.29 2.74 6.05
N PHE A 78 7.62 3.75 6.85
CA PHE A 78 7.64 5.15 6.38
C PHE A 78 9.03 5.64 5.96
N THR A 79 10.12 5.06 6.49
CA THR A 79 11.48 5.49 6.12
C THR A 79 12.28 4.40 5.41
N GLY A 80 11.74 3.18 5.27
CA GLY A 80 12.42 2.06 4.63
C GLY A 80 13.53 1.43 5.50
N GLN A 81 13.63 1.82 6.78
CA GLN A 81 14.64 1.30 7.69
C GLN A 81 14.06 0.17 8.54
N TYR A 82 14.38 -1.07 8.18
CA TYR A 82 14.00 -2.23 8.97
C TYR A 82 14.50 -2.10 10.41
N LYS A 83 13.58 -2.21 11.37
CA LYS A 83 13.90 -2.29 12.79
C LYS A 83 13.28 -3.58 13.33
N PRO A 84 14.08 -4.57 13.74
CA PRO A 84 13.53 -5.79 14.32
C PRO A 84 12.71 -5.42 15.57
N SER A 85 11.55 -6.04 15.74
CA SER A 85 10.77 -5.96 16.96
C SER A 85 11.67 -6.38 18.12
N GLN A 86 11.88 -5.50 19.10
CA GLN A 86 12.60 -5.84 20.31
C GLN A 86 11.87 -7.01 20.97
N LEU A 87 12.46 -8.19 20.91
CA LEU A 87 12.05 -9.34 21.69
C LEU A 87 12.24 -8.94 23.16
N LEU A 88 11.18 -8.50 23.83
CA LEU A 88 11.17 -8.18 25.27
C LEU A 88 10.93 -9.46 26.08
N GLU A 89 11.59 -10.55 25.72
CA GLU A 89 11.66 -11.72 26.58
C GLU A 89 13.00 -11.65 27.30
N PRO A 90 13.01 -11.47 28.65
CA PRO A 90 14.25 -11.68 29.39
C PRO A 90 14.71 -13.11 29.10
N LEU A 91 15.96 -13.25 28.71
CA LEU A 91 16.57 -14.56 28.49
C LEU A 91 16.40 -15.38 29.78
N PRO A 92 15.97 -16.65 29.73
CA PRO A 92 15.85 -17.47 30.93
C PRO A 92 17.19 -17.50 31.67
N GLY A 93 17.22 -17.01 32.91
CA GLY A 93 18.44 -16.80 33.71
C GLY A 93 18.85 -15.34 33.90
N SER A 94 17.95 -14.37 33.68
CA SER A 94 18.19 -12.96 33.97
C SER A 94 18.36 -12.71 35.48
N PRO A 95 19.06 -11.64 35.90
CA PRO A 95 19.21 -11.29 37.31
C PRO A 95 17.89 -11.06 38.05
N GLU A 96 16.80 -10.76 37.32
CA GLU A 96 15.45 -10.65 37.86
C GLU A 96 14.81 -12.02 38.20
N ASP A 97 15.39 -13.14 37.76
CA ASP A 97 14.97 -14.51 38.10
C ASP A 97 15.55 -15.01 39.44
N ARG A 98 16.32 -14.18 40.18
CA ARG A 98 17.00 -14.57 41.43
C ARG A 98 16.35 -14.03 42.69
#